data_AF-A0A7J4I880-F1
#
_entry.id   AF-A0A7J4I880-F1
#
_cell.length_a   1.000
_cell.length_b   1.000
_cell.length_c   1.000
_cell.angle_alpha   90.00
_cell.angle_beta   90.00
_cell.angle_gamma   90.00
#
_symmetry.space_group_name_H-M   'P 1'
#
loop_
_entity.id
_entity.type
_entity.pdbx_description
1 polymer ?
#
loop_
_entity_poly.entity_id
_entity_poly.type
_entity_poly.pdbx_seq_one_letter_code
_entity_poly.pdbx_strand_id
1 'polypeptide(L)'
;MKKILVIEDNTAEAIYAQAELARAGFTDFQAVTTLSEGLEAMPGYEALLTDLFFPAGCLPTEPYTQRFLPIYHAYGERRFKTKGRDVVLRAVKQCAETFGVTPHEYVEDFMAKVGGHLSTPSNVLKAARASLTGVEEPERYTKFLEIEAGVRNGTYLPLGVIATERARELGIPSVIVTSTYHHDDAFEAVRDLVKVPYRDSLVDGRKDWKGGITLLSR
;
A
#
# COMPACT_ATOMS: atom_id res chain seq x y z
N MET A 1 11.76 -10.02 -31.54
CA MET A 1 10.90 -10.48 -30.43
C MET A 1 11.23 -9.58 -29.27
N LYS A 2 10.21 -9.01 -28.59
CA LYS A 2 10.46 -8.05 -27.51
C LYS A 2 11.18 -8.73 -26.35
N LYS A 3 12.32 -8.18 -25.94
CA LYS A 3 13.03 -8.61 -24.74
C LYS A 3 12.40 -7.97 -23.49
N ILE A 4 11.90 -8.76 -22.52
CA ILE A 4 11.11 -8.27 -21.38
C ILE A 4 11.85 -8.39 -20.05
N LEU A 5 11.95 -7.29 -19.32
CA LEU A 5 12.48 -7.27 -17.97
C LEU A 5 11.33 -7.41 -16.98
N VAL A 6 11.49 -8.28 -15.98
CA VAL A 6 10.61 -8.40 -14.82
C VAL A 6 11.40 -7.97 -13.58
N ILE A 7 10.85 -7.06 -12.77
CA ILE A 7 11.40 -6.73 -11.45
C ILE A 7 10.42 -7.24 -10.40
N GLU A 8 10.81 -8.29 -9.68
CA GLU A 8 10.00 -8.99 -8.69
C GLU A 8 10.93 -9.68 -7.68
N ASP A 9 10.80 -9.32 -6.40
CA ASP A 9 11.64 -9.87 -5.33
C ASP A 9 11.13 -11.21 -4.79
N ASN A 10 9.83 -11.48 -4.93
CA ASN A 10 9.28 -12.77 -4.58
C ASN A 10 9.56 -13.81 -5.67
N THR A 11 10.44 -14.77 -5.38
CA THR A 11 10.81 -15.85 -6.30
C THR A 11 9.61 -16.60 -6.89
N ALA A 12 8.56 -16.85 -6.11
CA ALA A 12 7.40 -17.58 -6.59
C ALA A 12 6.57 -16.74 -7.60
N GLU A 13 6.42 -15.44 -7.33
CA GLU A 13 5.77 -14.53 -8.28
C GLU A 13 6.62 -14.32 -9.53
N ALA A 14 7.95 -14.24 -9.41
CA ALA A 14 8.85 -14.10 -10.55
C ALA A 14 8.77 -15.32 -11.49
N ILE A 15 8.79 -16.54 -10.93
CA ILE A 15 8.61 -17.78 -11.70
C ILE A 15 7.25 -17.79 -12.40
N TYR A 16 6.19 -17.35 -11.70
CA TYR A 16 4.86 -17.30 -12.28
C TYR A 16 4.77 -16.28 -13.42
N ALA A 17 5.33 -15.09 -13.25
CA ALA A 17 5.43 -14.07 -14.30
C ALA A 17 6.13 -14.60 -15.56
N GLN A 18 7.26 -15.28 -15.37
CA GLN A 18 8.02 -15.91 -16.45
C GLN A 18 7.21 -17.02 -17.16
N ALA A 19 6.48 -17.84 -16.40
CA ALA A 19 5.60 -18.86 -16.98
C ALA A 19 4.47 -18.25 -17.81
N GLU A 20 3.85 -17.16 -17.34
CA GLU A 20 2.83 -16.43 -18.10
C GLU A 20 3.40 -15.75 -19.35
N LEU A 21 4.61 -15.19 -19.28
CA LEU A 21 5.32 -14.65 -20.44
C LEU A 21 5.58 -15.72 -21.50
N ALA A 22 6.07 -16.90 -21.09
CA ALA A 22 6.27 -18.03 -21.99
C ALA A 22 4.94 -18.50 -22.63
N ARG A 23 3.85 -18.57 -21.85
CA ARG A 23 2.50 -18.90 -22.38
C ARG A 23 1.99 -17.86 -23.37
N ALA A 24 2.35 -16.59 -23.20
CA ALA A 24 2.04 -15.52 -24.12
C ALA A 24 2.96 -15.48 -25.37
N GLY A 25 3.91 -16.40 -25.49
CA GLY A 25 4.80 -16.54 -26.65
C GLY A 25 6.07 -15.69 -26.61
N PHE A 26 6.39 -15.09 -25.46
CA PHE A 26 7.69 -14.45 -25.26
C PHE A 26 8.76 -15.50 -24.96
N THR A 27 9.97 -15.29 -25.49
CA THR A 27 11.09 -16.23 -25.32
C THR A 27 12.34 -15.58 -24.76
N ASP A 28 12.38 -14.24 -24.70
CA ASP A 28 13.52 -13.48 -24.19
C ASP A 28 13.04 -12.59 -23.03
N PHE A 29 13.20 -13.10 -21.82
CA PHE A 29 12.82 -12.40 -20.60
C PHE A 29 13.75 -12.75 -19.45
N GLN A 30 13.93 -11.81 -18.53
CA GLN A 30 14.71 -11.99 -17.32
C GLN A 30 13.97 -11.39 -16.14
N ALA A 31 14.02 -12.09 -15.00
CA ALA A 31 13.60 -11.53 -13.72
C ALA A 31 14.83 -11.07 -12.93
N VAL A 32 14.71 -9.92 -12.28
CA VAL A 32 15.65 -9.40 -11.30
C VAL A 32 14.88 -9.02 -10.04
N THR A 33 15.57 -8.89 -8.92
CA THR A 33 14.93 -8.84 -7.58
C THR A 33 15.01 -7.47 -6.92
N THR A 34 15.81 -6.55 -7.48
CA THR A 34 16.09 -5.26 -6.85
C THR A 34 16.00 -4.11 -7.83
N LEU A 35 15.85 -2.88 -7.31
CA LEU A 35 15.93 -1.67 -8.13
C LEU A 35 17.28 -1.51 -8.81
N SER A 36 18.39 -1.77 -8.10
CA SER A 36 19.74 -1.64 -8.66
C SER A 36 19.93 -2.53 -9.89
N GLU A 37 19.58 -3.82 -9.79
CA GLU A 37 19.67 -4.77 -10.90
C GLU A 37 18.72 -4.36 -12.05
N GLY A 38 17.50 -3.92 -11.70
CA GLY A 38 16.52 -3.44 -12.65
C GLY A 38 17.05 -2.28 -13.48
N LEU A 39 17.55 -1.22 -12.84
CA LEU A 39 18.06 -0.02 -13.51
C LEU A 39 19.29 -0.31 -14.37
N GLU A 40 20.17 -1.21 -13.92
CA GLU A 40 21.36 -1.63 -14.69
C GLU A 40 20.98 -2.42 -15.95
N ALA A 41 20.05 -3.37 -15.82
CA ALA A 41 19.64 -4.25 -16.91
C ALA A 41 18.76 -3.53 -17.95
N MET A 42 17.89 -2.62 -17.49
CA MET A 42 16.79 -2.01 -18.27
C MET A 42 17.15 -1.51 -19.69
N PRO A 43 18.31 -0.86 -19.94
CA PRO A 43 18.67 -0.41 -21.29
C PRO A 43 18.77 -1.53 -22.33
N GLY A 44 18.96 -2.78 -21.89
CA GLY A 44 19.02 -3.96 -22.75
C GLY A 44 17.66 -4.61 -23.03
N TYR A 45 16.55 -4.01 -22.60
CA TYR A 45 15.19 -4.56 -22.69
C TYR A 45 14.24 -3.62 -23.45
N GLU A 46 13.21 -4.19 -24.06
CA GLU A 46 12.21 -3.47 -24.86
C GLU A 46 10.88 -3.26 -24.11
N ALA A 47 10.72 -3.88 -22.94
CA ALA A 47 9.53 -3.76 -22.11
C ALA A 47 9.84 -4.08 -20.64
N LEU A 48 9.07 -3.48 -19.73
CA LEU A 48 9.20 -3.69 -18.28
C LEU A 48 7.87 -4.15 -17.67
N LEU A 49 7.93 -5.22 -16.88
CA LEU A 49 6.92 -5.59 -15.89
C LEU A 49 7.57 -5.44 -14.51
N THR A 50 6.88 -4.85 -13.55
CA THR A 50 7.48 -4.63 -12.23
C THR A 50 6.43 -4.73 -11.14
N ASP A 51 6.80 -5.28 -9.99
CA ASP A 51 6.04 -4.99 -8.78
C ASP A 51 6.15 -3.51 -8.42
N LEU A 52 5.29 -3.06 -7.51
CA LEU A 52 5.38 -1.76 -6.90
C LEU A 52 6.37 -1.73 -5.74
N PHE A 53 6.37 -2.77 -4.88
CA PHE A 53 7.15 -2.81 -3.65
C PHE A 53 8.20 -3.91 -3.74
N PHE A 54 9.47 -3.52 -3.75
CA PHE A 54 10.61 -4.43 -3.81
C PHE A 54 11.85 -3.69 -3.26
N PRO A 55 12.92 -4.40 -2.87
CA PRO A 55 14.10 -3.78 -2.27
C PRO A 55 14.95 -2.98 -3.26
N ALA A 56 15.66 -1.96 -2.74
CA ALA A 56 16.53 -1.11 -3.55
C ALA A 56 17.80 -1.83 -4.05
N GLY A 57 18.20 -2.92 -3.41
CA GLY A 57 19.45 -3.62 -3.68
C GLY A 57 20.64 -2.87 -3.11
N CYS A 58 21.66 -2.60 -3.93
CA CYS A 58 22.87 -1.88 -3.49
C CYS A 58 22.72 -0.34 -3.49
N LEU A 59 21.55 0.19 -3.88
CA LEU A 59 21.29 1.63 -3.90
C LEU A 59 20.94 2.15 -2.51
N PRO A 60 21.39 3.38 -2.16
CA PRO A 60 20.98 4.03 -0.92
C PRO A 60 19.46 4.28 -0.93
N THR A 61 18.81 4.06 0.21
CA THR A 61 17.35 4.17 0.33
C THR A 61 16.90 5.57 0.74
N GLU A 62 17.78 6.36 1.33
CA GLU A 62 17.50 7.69 1.87
C GLU A 62 16.83 8.63 0.85
N PRO A 63 17.26 8.72 -0.42
CA PRO A 63 16.60 9.59 -1.40
C PRO A 63 15.15 9.18 -1.67
N TYR A 64 14.86 7.87 -1.68
CA TYR A 64 13.52 7.34 -1.92
C TYR A 64 12.64 7.56 -0.69
N THR A 65 13.18 7.34 0.52
CA THR A 65 12.47 7.65 1.77
C THR A 65 12.09 9.12 1.85
N GLN A 66 13.02 10.04 1.55
CA GLN A 66 12.74 11.48 1.53
C GLN A 66 11.64 11.86 0.54
N ARG A 67 11.55 11.14 -0.59
CA ARG A 67 10.52 11.34 -1.60
C ARG A 67 9.15 10.83 -1.17
N PHE A 68 9.08 9.61 -0.64
CA PHE A 68 7.79 8.93 -0.40
C PHE A 68 7.21 9.20 0.99
N LEU A 69 8.03 9.32 2.03
CA LEU A 69 7.55 9.48 3.41
C LEU A 69 6.57 10.66 3.61
N PRO A 70 6.80 11.86 3.04
CA PRO A 70 5.85 12.96 3.18
C PRO A 70 4.46 12.66 2.57
N ILE A 71 4.42 11.83 1.52
CA ILE A 71 3.18 11.44 0.82
C ILE A 71 2.36 10.51 1.69
N TYR A 72 3.01 9.51 2.30
CA TYR A 72 2.39 8.62 3.27
C TYR A 72 1.87 9.43 4.47
N HIS A 73 2.70 10.28 5.07
CA HIS A 73 2.26 11.12 6.19
C HIS A 73 1.01 11.95 5.85
N ALA A 74 1.01 12.63 4.70
CA ALA A 74 -0.14 13.40 4.24
C ALA A 74 -1.40 12.55 3.97
N TYR A 75 -1.23 11.33 3.43
CA TYR A 75 -2.31 10.37 3.26
C TYR A 75 -2.89 9.97 4.62
N GLY A 76 -2.03 9.63 5.59
CA GLY A 76 -2.42 9.23 6.93
C GLY A 76 -3.26 10.28 7.66
N GLU A 77 -2.78 11.54 7.64
CA GLU A 77 -3.50 12.69 8.21
C GLU A 77 -4.89 12.89 7.58
N ARG A 78 -5.01 12.66 6.27
CA ARG A 78 -6.27 12.87 5.54
C ARG A 78 -7.24 11.71 5.71
N ARG A 79 -6.74 10.48 5.70
CA ARG A 79 -7.53 9.25 5.60
C ARG A 79 -8.03 8.75 6.95
N PHE A 80 -7.20 8.87 7.98
CA PHE A 80 -7.47 8.23 9.26
C PHE A 80 -7.84 9.21 10.36
N LYS A 81 -7.32 10.44 10.34
CA LYS A 81 -7.58 11.39 11.43
C LYS A 81 -8.92 12.09 11.30
N THR A 82 -9.69 12.09 12.39
CA THR A 82 -10.96 12.81 12.48
C THR A 82 -10.73 14.32 12.44
N LYS A 83 -11.39 15.03 11.51
CA LYS A 83 -11.28 16.50 11.41
C LYS A 83 -12.18 17.21 12.42
N GLY A 84 -11.69 17.38 13.65
CA GLY A 84 -11.93 18.55 14.51
C GLY A 84 -13.37 18.96 14.90
N ARG A 85 -14.42 18.20 14.57
CA ARG A 85 -15.81 18.49 15.00
C ARG A 85 -16.55 17.22 15.37
N ASP A 86 -15.91 16.41 16.19
CA ASP A 86 -16.51 15.16 16.60
C ASP A 86 -17.61 15.43 17.64
N VAL A 87 -18.86 15.41 17.17
CA VAL A 87 -20.08 15.52 17.99
C VAL A 87 -20.13 14.36 19.00
N VAL A 88 -19.63 13.19 18.62
CA VAL A 88 -19.56 12.01 19.49
C VAL A 88 -18.53 12.25 20.59
N LEU A 89 -17.35 12.79 20.28
CA LEU A 89 -16.37 13.14 21.31
C LEU A 89 -16.93 14.14 22.33
N ARG A 90 -17.69 15.14 21.87
CA ARG A 90 -18.33 16.12 22.78
C ARG A 90 -19.38 15.44 23.67
N ALA A 91 -20.22 14.57 23.11
CA ALA A 91 -21.19 13.81 23.88
C ALA A 91 -20.51 12.90 24.92
N VAL A 92 -19.48 12.16 24.51
CA VAL A 92 -18.67 11.31 25.40
C VAL A 92 -18.07 12.12 26.55
N LYS A 93 -17.49 13.29 26.26
CA LYS A 93 -16.92 14.17 27.30
C LYS A 93 -17.98 14.66 28.29
N GLN A 94 -19.12 15.14 27.79
CA GLN A 94 -20.20 15.63 28.63
C GLN A 94 -20.80 14.52 29.52
N CYS A 95 -20.93 13.30 28.97
CA CYS A 95 -21.36 12.15 29.76
C CYS A 95 -20.31 11.76 30.81
N ALA A 96 -19.02 11.66 30.43
CA ALA A 96 -17.95 11.34 31.35
C ALA A 96 -17.87 12.33 32.53
N GLU A 97 -18.02 13.64 32.26
CA GLU A 97 -18.14 14.69 33.28
C GLU A 97 -19.32 14.45 34.22
N THR A 98 -20.49 14.06 33.68
CA THR A 98 -21.70 13.77 34.47
C THR A 98 -21.49 12.58 35.41
N PHE A 99 -20.72 11.56 34.98
CA PHE A 99 -20.41 10.37 35.77
C PHE A 99 -19.15 10.54 36.64
N GLY A 100 -18.45 11.67 36.56
CA GLY A 100 -17.23 11.92 37.35
C GLY A 100 -16.06 11.02 36.98
N VAL A 101 -16.00 10.55 35.73
CA VAL A 101 -14.95 9.66 35.21
C VAL A 101 -14.25 10.28 34.00
N THR A 102 -13.14 9.69 33.57
CA THR A 102 -12.50 10.10 32.32
C THR A 102 -13.31 9.66 31.10
N PRO A 103 -13.19 10.35 29.94
CA PRO A 103 -13.81 9.91 28.69
C PRO A 103 -13.47 8.47 28.28
N HIS A 104 -12.27 8.01 28.60
CA HIS A 104 -11.84 6.64 28.31
C HIS A 104 -12.55 5.62 29.21
N GLU A 105 -12.56 5.85 30.52
CA GLU A 105 -13.31 5.02 31.48
C GLU A 105 -14.80 5.02 31.15
N TYR A 106 -15.38 6.15 30.75
CA TYR A 106 -16.78 6.20 30.33
C TYR A 106 -17.07 5.25 29.15
N VAL A 107 -16.22 5.25 28.12
CA VAL A 107 -16.43 4.39 26.94
C VAL A 107 -16.18 2.91 27.27
N GLU A 108 -15.11 2.58 27.99
CA GLU A 108 -14.73 1.18 28.23
C GLU A 108 -15.46 0.53 29.42
N ASP A 109 -15.84 1.31 30.43
CA ASP A 109 -16.44 0.77 31.66
C ASP A 109 -17.94 1.03 31.77
N PHE A 110 -18.48 2.04 31.09
CA PHE A 110 -19.91 2.32 31.09
C PHE A 110 -20.55 1.96 29.75
N MET A 111 -20.07 2.49 28.63
CA MET A 111 -20.69 2.18 27.33
C MET A 111 -20.48 0.72 26.92
N ALA A 112 -19.30 0.13 27.15
CA ALA A 112 -19.01 -1.24 26.76
C ALA A 112 -19.52 -2.31 27.76
N LYS A 113 -19.62 -1.98 29.05
CA LYS A 113 -19.92 -2.96 30.12
C LYS A 113 -21.31 -2.85 30.75
N VAL A 114 -22.12 -1.82 30.46
CA VAL A 114 -23.52 -1.77 30.92
C VAL A 114 -24.36 -2.77 30.11
N GLY A 115 -24.19 -4.04 30.44
CA GLY A 115 -24.95 -5.19 29.97
C GLY A 115 -26.04 -5.51 30.98
N GLY A 116 -27.24 -5.01 30.74
CA GLY A 116 -28.45 -5.44 31.43
C GLY A 116 -29.48 -5.89 30.42
N HIS A 117 -30.03 -4.95 29.64
CA HIS A 117 -31.03 -5.25 28.60
C HIS A 117 -30.94 -4.35 27.35
N LEU A 118 -29.95 -3.45 27.28
CA LEU A 118 -29.68 -2.53 26.18
C LEU A 118 -28.16 -2.40 26.02
N SER A 119 -27.53 -3.35 25.31
CA SER A 119 -26.12 -3.20 24.96
C SER A 119 -25.95 -2.01 24.01
N THR A 120 -24.93 -1.18 24.26
CA THR A 120 -24.56 -0.11 23.31
C THR A 120 -24.32 -0.75 21.93
N PRO A 121 -24.98 -0.28 20.87
CA PRO A 121 -24.75 -0.80 19.53
C PRO A 121 -23.27 -0.74 19.15
N SER A 122 -22.75 -1.80 18.52
CA SER A 122 -21.31 -1.93 18.23
C SER A 122 -20.75 -0.79 17.38
N ASN A 123 -21.56 -0.24 16.47
CA ASN A 123 -21.23 0.92 15.66
C ASN A 123 -21.11 2.21 16.49
N VAL A 124 -21.92 2.38 17.53
CA VAL A 124 -21.86 3.53 18.44
C VAL A 124 -20.61 3.43 19.33
N LEU A 125 -20.32 2.23 19.85
CA LEU A 125 -19.10 2.00 20.63
C LEU A 125 -17.85 2.20 19.77
N LYS A 126 -17.86 1.74 18.51
CA LYS A 126 -16.77 1.98 17.55
C LYS A 126 -16.57 3.46 17.27
N ALA A 127 -17.66 4.21 17.05
CA ALA A 127 -17.60 5.65 16.86
C ALA A 127 -17.01 6.36 18.08
N ALA A 128 -17.49 6.05 19.30
CA ALA A 128 -16.95 6.65 20.53
C ALA A 128 -15.46 6.37 20.75
N ARG A 129 -15.00 5.13 20.48
CA ARG A 129 -13.58 4.78 20.52
C ARG A 129 -12.77 5.54 19.47
N ALA A 130 -13.26 5.62 18.23
CA ALA A 130 -12.63 6.38 17.15
C ALA A 130 -12.52 7.88 17.49
N SER A 131 -13.56 8.44 18.10
CA SER A 131 -13.59 9.82 18.59
C SER A 131 -12.55 10.11 19.67
N LEU A 132 -12.32 9.16 20.59
CA LEU A 132 -11.34 9.29 21.66
C LEU A 132 -9.90 9.25 21.13
N THR A 133 -9.62 8.35 20.18
CA THR A 133 -8.30 8.22 19.57
C THR A 133 -8.05 9.27 18.48
N GLY A 134 -9.11 9.90 17.98
CA GLY A 134 -9.07 10.77 16.82
C GLY A 134 -8.86 10.02 15.50
N VAL A 135 -9.18 8.72 15.45
CA VAL A 135 -8.91 7.81 14.33
C VAL A 135 -10.17 7.04 13.91
N GLU A 136 -10.64 7.22 12.67
CA GLU A 136 -11.89 6.62 12.16
C GLU A 136 -11.83 5.10 11.97
N GLU A 137 -10.67 4.57 11.57
CA GLU A 137 -10.46 3.13 11.30
C GLU A 137 -9.18 2.63 12.00
N PRO A 138 -9.23 2.39 13.33
CA PRO A 138 -8.04 2.09 14.13
C PRO A 138 -7.23 0.89 13.62
N GLU A 139 -7.89 -0.21 13.26
CA GLU A 139 -7.22 -1.43 12.77
C GLU A 139 -6.46 -1.21 11.46
N ARG A 140 -7.05 -0.44 10.53
CA ARG A 140 -6.37 -0.06 9.28
C ARG A 140 -5.28 0.96 9.53
N TYR A 141 -5.50 1.91 10.44
CA TYR A 141 -4.48 2.88 10.80
C TYR A 141 -3.25 2.21 11.41
N THR A 142 -3.42 1.18 12.24
CA THR A 142 -2.28 0.39 12.76
C THR A 142 -1.47 -0.24 11.63
N LYS A 143 -2.13 -0.90 10.67
CA LYS A 143 -1.46 -1.47 9.49
C LYS A 143 -0.77 -0.39 8.66
N PHE A 144 -1.42 0.75 8.47
CA PHE A 144 -0.85 1.89 7.77
C PHE A 144 0.41 2.44 8.47
N LEU A 145 0.43 2.50 9.80
CA LEU A 145 1.62 2.94 10.55
C LEU A 145 2.80 1.97 10.39
N GLU A 146 2.55 0.67 10.27
CA GLU A 146 3.59 -0.33 9.96
C GLU A 146 4.19 -0.07 8.55
N ILE A 147 3.32 0.24 7.58
CA ILE A 147 3.73 0.62 6.23
C ILE A 147 4.55 1.91 6.25
N GLU A 148 4.08 2.96 6.92
CA GLU A 148 4.81 4.24 7.03
C GLU A 148 6.17 4.05 7.72
N ALA A 149 6.25 3.21 8.75
CA ALA A 149 7.50 2.85 9.39
C ALA A 149 8.45 2.11 8.43
N GLY A 150 7.91 1.21 7.59
CA GLY A 150 8.65 0.55 6.51
C GLY A 150 9.15 1.51 5.43
N VAL A 151 8.36 2.53 5.08
CA VAL A 151 8.82 3.60 4.18
C VAL A 151 9.95 4.40 4.84
N ARG A 152 9.78 4.75 6.13
CA ARG A 152 10.74 5.55 6.91
C ARG A 152 12.10 4.86 7.06
N ASN A 153 12.13 3.54 7.22
CA ASN A 153 13.37 2.77 7.36
C ASN A 153 13.86 2.16 6.02
N GLY A 154 13.15 2.41 4.91
CA GLY A 154 13.54 1.98 3.57
C GLY A 154 13.21 0.53 3.20
N THR A 155 12.48 -0.23 4.04
CA THR A 155 12.12 -1.62 3.74
C THR A 155 10.87 -1.76 2.88
N TYR A 156 10.01 -0.74 2.86
CA TYR A 156 8.70 -0.79 2.19
C TYR A 156 8.53 0.36 1.19
N LEU A 157 9.44 0.45 0.22
CA LEU A 157 9.48 1.56 -0.73
C LEU A 157 8.72 1.20 -2.02
N PRO A 158 7.88 2.10 -2.56
CA PRO A 158 7.16 1.91 -3.82
C PRO A 158 8.09 2.12 -5.04
N LEU A 159 9.16 1.32 -5.12
CA LEU A 159 10.23 1.47 -6.11
C LEU A 159 9.80 1.18 -7.55
N GLY A 160 8.65 0.52 -7.77
CA GLY A 160 8.06 0.38 -9.09
C GLY A 160 7.73 1.71 -9.76
N VAL A 161 7.44 2.75 -8.97
CA VAL A 161 7.30 4.13 -9.49
C VAL A 161 8.63 4.60 -10.10
N ILE A 162 9.76 4.34 -9.43
CA ILE A 162 11.09 4.74 -9.91
C ILE A 162 11.48 3.97 -11.16
N ALA A 163 11.25 2.65 -11.16
CA ALA A 163 11.56 1.80 -12.30
C ALA A 163 10.76 2.22 -13.56
N THR A 164 9.48 2.54 -13.40
CA THR A 164 8.62 2.99 -14.51
C THR A 164 8.95 4.39 -15.00
N GLU A 165 9.38 5.30 -14.11
CA GLU A 165 9.92 6.60 -14.50
C GLU A 165 11.17 6.45 -15.37
N ARG A 166 12.09 5.55 -14.97
CA ARG A 166 13.28 5.25 -15.77
C ARG A 166 12.93 4.61 -17.11
N ALA A 167 12.00 3.65 -17.13
CA ALA A 167 11.53 3.03 -18.36
C ALA A 167 10.97 4.08 -19.33
N ARG A 168 10.17 5.03 -18.84
CA ARG A 168 9.65 6.15 -19.62
C ARG A 168 10.76 7.03 -20.20
N GLU A 169 11.80 7.35 -19.44
CA GLU A 169 12.96 8.11 -19.95
C GLU A 169 13.66 7.39 -21.10
N LEU A 170 13.67 6.06 -21.08
CA LEU A 170 14.25 5.21 -22.11
C LEU A 170 13.28 4.87 -23.26
N GLY A 171 12.04 5.35 -23.20
CA GLY A 171 11.00 5.00 -24.19
C GLY A 171 10.53 3.55 -24.12
N ILE A 172 10.74 2.88 -22.98
CA ILE A 172 10.38 1.48 -22.74
C ILE A 172 8.94 1.42 -22.19
N PRO A 173 8.00 0.73 -22.87
CA PRO A 173 6.68 0.43 -22.32
C PRO A 173 6.80 -0.32 -21.00
N SER A 174 6.02 0.12 -20.00
CA SER A 174 6.07 -0.48 -18.67
C SER A 174 4.70 -0.65 -18.06
N VAL A 175 4.54 -1.69 -17.24
CA VAL A 175 3.33 -2.00 -16.49
C VAL A 175 3.72 -2.40 -15.06
N ILE A 176 2.97 -1.89 -14.09
CA ILE A 176 3.08 -2.34 -12.70
C ILE A 176 2.09 -3.49 -12.47
N VAL A 177 2.54 -4.59 -11.88
CA VAL A 177 1.69 -5.71 -11.47
C VAL A 177 1.94 -5.96 -9.99
N THR A 178 0.94 -5.73 -9.15
CA THR A 178 1.09 -5.77 -7.70
C THR A 178 -0.06 -6.56 -7.04
N SER A 179 0.13 -7.08 -5.81
CA SER A 179 -0.85 -7.94 -5.11
C SER A 179 -1.14 -7.63 -3.64
N THR A 180 -2.41 -7.85 -3.29
CA THR A 180 -3.21 -7.33 -2.16
C THR A 180 -2.74 -7.57 -0.73
N TYR A 181 -1.50 -7.98 -0.51
CA TYR A 181 -0.98 -8.10 0.87
C TYR A 181 -0.77 -6.74 1.57
N HIS A 182 -0.91 -5.61 0.85
CA HIS A 182 -0.76 -4.24 1.38
C HIS A 182 -1.67 -3.17 0.75
N HIS A 183 -2.72 -3.57 0.04
CA HIS A 183 -3.22 -2.76 -1.07
C HIS A 183 -4.02 -1.53 -0.75
N ASP A 184 -4.82 -1.52 0.31
CA ASP A 184 -5.63 -0.32 0.47
C ASP A 184 -4.75 0.83 0.96
N ASP A 185 -3.98 0.61 2.02
CA ASP A 185 -3.34 1.75 2.69
C ASP A 185 -1.93 2.05 2.15
N ALA A 186 -1.25 1.09 1.53
CA ALA A 186 0.07 1.34 0.95
C ALA A 186 0.02 1.85 -0.49
N PHE A 187 -0.78 1.21 -1.34
CA PHE A 187 -0.90 1.62 -2.73
C PHE A 187 -1.64 2.96 -2.87
N GLU A 188 -2.76 3.16 -2.15
CA GLU A 188 -3.56 4.38 -2.29
C GLU A 188 -2.77 5.67 -2.03
N ALA A 189 -1.83 5.63 -1.08
CA ALA A 189 -0.98 6.77 -0.77
C ALA A 189 -0.18 7.24 -2.00
N VAL A 190 0.24 6.32 -2.86
CA VAL A 190 1.12 6.58 -4.02
C VAL A 190 0.42 6.37 -5.36
N ARG A 191 -0.87 6.03 -5.38
CA ARG A 191 -1.63 5.72 -6.60
C ARG A 191 -1.52 6.82 -7.65
N ASP A 192 -1.58 8.07 -7.22
CA ASP A 192 -1.50 9.22 -8.13
C ASP A 192 -0.11 9.41 -8.74
N LEU A 193 0.94 8.75 -8.22
CA LEU A 193 2.27 8.73 -8.82
C LEU A 193 2.41 7.69 -9.93
N VAL A 194 1.54 6.68 -9.97
CA VAL A 194 1.57 5.64 -11.00
C VAL A 194 1.02 6.22 -12.30
N LYS A 195 1.94 6.51 -13.24
CA LYS A 195 1.61 7.11 -14.55
C LYS A 195 1.63 6.10 -15.70
N VAL A 196 1.62 4.82 -15.38
CA VAL A 196 1.62 3.70 -16.34
C VAL A 196 0.41 2.81 -16.10
N PRO A 197 0.00 1.97 -17.07
CA PRO A 197 -0.99 0.95 -16.80
C PRO A 197 -0.55 0.07 -15.63
N TYR A 198 -1.50 -0.35 -14.79
CA TYR A 198 -1.22 -1.24 -13.67
C TYR A 198 -2.30 -2.31 -13.50
N ARG A 199 -1.90 -3.44 -12.91
CA ARG A 199 -2.79 -4.47 -12.38
C ARG A 199 -2.62 -4.58 -10.87
N ASP A 200 -3.73 -4.32 -10.20
CA ASP A 200 -3.92 -4.52 -8.77
C ASP A 200 -5.07 -5.51 -8.65
N SER A 201 -4.74 -6.80 -8.71
CA SER A 201 -5.72 -7.87 -8.51
C SER A 201 -5.02 -9.19 -8.27
N LEU A 202 -5.67 -10.05 -7.48
CA LEU A 202 -5.29 -11.43 -7.30
C LEU A 202 -6.13 -12.38 -8.18
N VAL A 203 -5.47 -13.38 -8.76
CA VAL A 203 -6.09 -14.54 -9.41
C VAL A 203 -5.53 -15.78 -8.72
N ASP A 204 -6.41 -16.60 -8.13
CA ASP A 204 -6.03 -17.80 -7.36
C ASP A 204 -4.96 -17.54 -6.28
N GLY A 205 -5.03 -16.36 -5.63
CA GLY A 205 -4.08 -15.94 -4.59
C GLY A 205 -2.73 -15.43 -5.09
N ARG A 206 -2.54 -15.28 -6.41
CA ARG A 206 -1.31 -14.77 -7.06
C ARG A 206 -1.56 -13.45 -7.79
N LYS A 207 -0.52 -12.65 -8.03
CA LYS A 207 -0.62 -11.42 -8.85
C LYS A 207 -1.19 -11.77 -10.24
N ASP A 208 -2.06 -10.92 -10.78
CA ASP A 208 -2.59 -11.06 -12.14
C ASP A 208 -1.55 -10.67 -13.22
N TRP A 209 -0.48 -11.46 -13.31
CA TRP A 209 0.59 -11.30 -14.28
C TRP A 209 0.09 -11.37 -15.73
N LYS A 210 -0.87 -12.28 -15.99
CA LYS A 210 -1.52 -12.40 -17.30
C LYS A 210 -2.22 -11.10 -17.70
N GLY A 211 -2.97 -10.51 -16.78
CA GLY A 211 -3.60 -9.20 -16.98
C GLY A 211 -2.57 -8.09 -17.21
N GLY A 212 -1.42 -8.14 -16.52
CA GLY A 212 -0.32 -7.20 -16.68
C GLY A 212 0.34 -7.28 -18.07
N ILE A 213 0.67 -8.49 -18.51
CA ILE A 213 1.23 -8.77 -19.85
C ILE A 213 0.27 -8.31 -20.96
N THR A 214 -1.03 -8.48 -20.74
CA THR A 214 -2.07 -7.99 -21.67
C THR A 214 -2.06 -6.47 -21.77
N LEU A 215 -1.83 -5.74 -20.68
CA LEU A 215 -1.71 -4.27 -20.70
C LEU A 215 -0.43 -3.79 -21.40
N LEU A 216 0.67 -4.54 -21.26
CA LEU A 216 1.95 -4.21 -21.90
C LEU A 216 1.90 -4.33 -23.43
N SER A 217 0.96 -5.12 -23.95
CA SER A 217 0.83 -5.42 -25.38
C SER A 217 -0.18 -4.51 -26.11
N ARG A 218 -0.77 -3.54 -25.42
CA ARG A 218 -1.70 -2.55 -25.97
C ARG A 218 -0.97 -1.24 -26.29
#